data_AF-A0A9X0CPC1-F1
#
_entry.id   AF-A0A9X0CPC1-F1
#
_cell.length_a   1.000
_cell.length_b   1.000
_cell.length_c   1.000
_cell.angle_alpha   90.00
_cell.angle_beta   90.00
_cell.angle_gamma   90.00
#
_symmetry.space_group_name_H-M   'P 1'
#
loop_
_entity.id
_entity.type
_entity.pdbx_description
1 polymer ?
#
loop_
_entity_poly.entity_id
_entity_poly.type
_entity_poly.pdbx_seq_one_letter_code
_entity_poly.pdbx_strand_id
1 'polypeptide(L)'
;MATCAAIPSSGPGLVYAVRRTCGEKPDCKHICTDKKLRQQGPKDVHNLTWDCTESLHVYKRQPALADNYDEYTDSHKLGLAVFRHHSCTVSNCGPNYCCCRAVAL
;
A
#
# COMPACT_ATOMS: atom_id res chain seq x y z
N MET A 1 9.48 -1.39 0.12
CA MET A 1 8.69 -2.01 1.19
C MET A 1 7.44 -2.61 0.55
N ALA A 2 7.23 -3.92 0.65
CA ALA A 2 6.18 -4.65 -0.06
C ALA A 2 4.82 -4.65 0.67
N THR A 3 4.49 -3.56 1.36
CA THR A 3 3.34 -3.48 2.30
C THR A 3 2.01 -3.86 1.65
N CYS A 4 1.82 -3.55 0.37
CA CYS A 4 0.57 -3.82 -0.35
C CYS A 4 0.59 -5.14 -1.15
N ALA A 5 1.70 -5.90 -1.14
CA ALA A 5 1.86 -7.06 -2.01
C ALA A 5 0.87 -8.20 -1.71
N ALA A 6 0.44 -8.33 -0.46
CA ALA A 6 -0.52 -9.35 -0.03
C ALA A 6 -1.99 -8.88 -0.08
N ILE A 7 -2.27 -7.68 -0.63
CA ILE A 7 -3.65 -7.20 -0.75
C ILE A 7 -4.34 -7.96 -1.90
N PRO A 8 -5.47 -8.65 -1.63
CA PRO A 8 -6.21 -9.34 -2.67
C PRO A 8 -6.61 -8.38 -3.79
N SER A 9 -6.48 -8.83 -5.04
CA SER A 9 -6.87 -8.05 -6.21
C SER A 9 -7.67 -8.89 -7.20
N SER A 10 -8.65 -8.27 -7.84
CA SER A 10 -9.44 -8.89 -8.90
C SER A 10 -8.68 -8.85 -10.23
N GLY A 11 -7.74 -9.77 -10.42
CA GLY A 11 -7.01 -9.99 -11.68
C GLY A 11 -5.60 -9.38 -11.74
N PRO A 12 -4.93 -9.49 -12.91
CA PRO A 12 -3.56 -8.99 -13.08
C PRO A 12 -3.51 -7.46 -12.97
N GLY A 13 -2.37 -6.95 -12.53
CA GLY A 13 -2.13 -5.51 -12.39
C GLY A 13 -0.91 -5.24 -11.54
N LEU A 14 -0.42 -4.00 -11.61
CA LEU A 14 0.69 -3.55 -10.77
C LEU A 14 0.13 -2.96 -9.48
N VAL A 15 0.71 -3.37 -8.35
CA VAL A 15 0.33 -2.87 -7.02
C VAL A 15 1.46 -2.03 -6.46
N TYR A 16 1.13 -0.81 -6.04
CA TYR A 16 2.04 0.16 -5.47
C TYR A 16 1.64 0.48 -4.04
N ALA A 17 2.64 0.52 -3.16
CA ALA A 17 2.50 1.09 -1.83
C ALA A 17 2.92 2.56 -1.87
N VAL A 18 1.97 3.47 -1.67
CA VAL A 18 2.18 4.91 -1.72
C VAL A 18 2.06 5.48 -0.30
N ARG A 19 3.09 6.18 0.17
CA ARG A 19 3.05 6.79 1.50
C ARG A 19 2.07 7.96 1.54
N ARG A 20 1.36 8.08 2.66
CA ARG A 20 0.47 9.20 2.95
C ARG A 20 0.87 9.84 4.27
N THR A 21 0.90 11.16 4.33
CA THR A 21 1.24 11.88 5.56
C THR A 21 0.00 12.00 6.44
N CYS A 22 0.15 11.75 7.73
CA CYS A 22 -0.87 11.99 8.76
C CYS A 22 -1.36 13.44 8.67
N GLY A 23 -2.68 13.66 8.52
CA GLY A 23 -3.26 15.00 8.43
C GLY A 23 -3.29 15.60 7.02
N GLU A 24 -2.79 14.90 6.00
CA GLU A 24 -3.04 15.28 4.61
C GLU A 24 -4.53 15.23 4.29
N LYS A 25 -5.02 16.26 3.56
CA LYS A 25 -6.43 16.33 3.13
C LYS A 25 -6.81 15.22 2.15
N PRO A 26 -6.02 14.90 1.10
CA PRO A 26 -6.37 13.83 0.17
C PRO A 26 -6.46 12.47 0.86
N ASP A 27 -7.51 11.72 0.53
CA ASP A 27 -7.62 10.30 0.86
C ASP A 27 -6.91 9.43 -0.21
N CYS A 28 -6.84 8.12 0.04
CA CYS A 28 -6.16 7.22 -0.88
C CYS A 28 -6.84 7.10 -2.25
N LYS A 29 -8.17 7.30 -2.32
CA LYS A 29 -8.90 7.35 -3.59
C LYS A 29 -8.40 8.49 -4.47
N HIS A 30 -8.24 9.69 -3.90
CA HIS A 30 -7.71 10.84 -4.62
C HIS A 30 -6.23 10.66 -4.96
N ILE A 31 -5.42 10.17 -4.02
CA ILE A 31 -3.98 9.95 -4.24
C ILE A 31 -3.74 8.96 -5.37
N CYS A 32 -4.40 7.79 -5.37
CA CYS A 32 -4.20 6.77 -6.40
C CYS A 32 -4.71 7.20 -7.78
N THR A 33 -5.60 8.19 -7.86
CA THR A 33 -6.11 8.72 -9.13
C THR A 33 -5.37 9.97 -9.62
N ASP A 34 -4.41 10.50 -8.85
CA ASP A 34 -3.61 11.68 -9.21
C ASP A 34 -2.70 11.38 -10.41
N LYS A 35 -2.81 12.21 -11.47
CA LYS A 35 -1.97 12.12 -12.67
C LYS A 35 -0.48 12.24 -12.36
N LYS A 36 -0.09 13.11 -11.41
CA LYS A 36 1.30 13.31 -11.01
C LYS A 36 1.90 12.07 -10.37
N LEU A 37 1.09 11.28 -9.65
CA LEU A 37 1.53 10.02 -9.08
C LEU A 37 1.80 9.00 -10.19
N ARG A 38 0.87 8.86 -11.14
CA ARG A 38 0.98 7.92 -12.28
C ARG A 38 2.23 8.19 -13.13
N GLN A 39 2.56 9.47 -13.32
CA GLN A 39 3.72 9.91 -14.08
C GLN A 39 5.07 9.55 -13.45
N GLN A 40 5.11 9.14 -12.18
CA GLN A 40 6.33 8.66 -11.51
C GLN A 40 6.69 7.22 -11.92
N GLY A 41 5.73 6.45 -12.45
CA GLY A 41 5.96 5.09 -12.94
C GLY A 41 6.56 5.05 -14.36
N PRO A 42 6.85 3.84 -14.89
CA PRO A 42 7.21 3.63 -16.30
C PRO A 42 6.14 4.16 -17.27
N LYS A 43 6.53 4.51 -18.50
CA LYS A 43 5.59 5.05 -19.51
C LYS A 43 4.37 4.16 -19.73
N ASP A 44 4.55 2.84 -19.69
CA ASP A 44 3.49 1.86 -19.93
C ASP A 44 2.37 1.95 -18.89
N VAL A 45 2.66 2.44 -17.67
CA VAL A 45 1.64 2.56 -16.61
C VAL A 45 0.90 3.90 -16.63
N HIS A 46 1.36 4.88 -17.44
CA HIS A 46 0.78 6.23 -17.47
C HIS A 46 -0.66 6.24 -18.00
N ASN A 47 -0.95 5.35 -18.96
CA ASN A 47 -2.25 5.24 -19.63
C ASN A 47 -3.16 4.18 -19.00
N LEU A 48 -2.71 3.48 -17.96
CA LEU A 48 -3.52 2.48 -17.27
C LEU A 48 -4.61 3.14 -16.42
N THR A 49 -5.62 2.35 -16.07
CA THR A 49 -6.59 2.75 -15.05
C THR A 49 -5.97 2.55 -13.69
N TRP A 50 -5.95 3.61 -12.89
CA TRP A 50 -5.49 3.55 -11.51
C TRP A 50 -6.64 3.75 -10.55
N ASP A 51 -6.68 2.91 -9.54
CA ASP A 51 -7.61 3.01 -8.42
C ASP A 51 -6.93 2.61 -7.10
N CYS A 52 -7.58 2.90 -5.99
CA CYS A 52 -7.19 2.43 -4.68
C CYS A 52 -7.92 1.12 -4.36
N THR A 53 -7.18 0.10 -3.88
CA THR A 53 -7.76 -1.19 -3.47
C THR A 53 -7.80 -1.35 -1.96
N GLU A 54 -6.97 -0.63 -1.22
CA GLU A 54 -6.88 -0.69 0.24
C GLU A 54 -6.15 0.55 0.79
N SER A 55 -6.41 0.90 2.05
CA SER A 55 -5.55 1.80 2.80
C SER A 55 -5.13 1.19 4.13
N LEU A 56 -3.86 1.44 4.50
CA LEU A 56 -3.19 0.75 5.59
C LEU A 56 -2.64 1.75 6.60
N HIS A 57 -2.69 1.38 7.87
CA HIS A 57 -1.83 1.95 8.90
C HIS A 57 -0.73 0.95 9.24
N VAL A 58 0.50 1.26 8.84
CA VAL A 58 1.69 0.51 9.21
C VAL A 58 2.27 1.12 10.47
N TYR A 59 2.30 0.35 11.57
CA TYR A 59 2.82 0.83 12.84
C TYR A 59 4.34 0.90 12.81
N LYS A 60 4.88 2.02 13.30
CA LYS A 60 6.32 2.23 13.45
C LYS A 60 6.82 1.53 14.73
N ARG A 61 8.14 1.28 14.79
CA ARG A 61 8.84 0.75 15.97
C ARG A 61 8.29 -0.61 16.45
N GLN A 62 7.83 -1.42 15.51
CA GLN A 62 7.45 -2.82 15.76
C GLN A 62 8.67 -3.73 15.64
N PRO A 63 8.70 -4.88 16.32
CA PRO A 63 9.71 -5.90 16.09
C PRO A 63 9.72 -6.33 14.62
N ALA A 64 10.92 -6.47 14.04
CA ALA A 64 11.10 -7.12 12.76
C ALA A 64 11.38 -8.60 13.02
N LEU A 65 10.71 -9.48 12.28
CA LEU A 65 11.11 -10.87 12.20
C LEU A 65 12.46 -10.95 11.47
N ALA A 66 13.28 -11.89 11.88
CA ALA A 66 14.52 -12.23 11.19
C ALA A 66 14.22 -12.64 9.75
N ASP A 67 15.20 -12.45 8.88
CA ASP A 67 15.13 -13.03 7.54
C ASP A 67 15.06 -14.57 7.68
N ASN A 68 14.15 -15.17 6.92
CA ASN A 68 13.84 -16.60 7.01
C ASN A 68 14.30 -17.39 5.76
N TYR A 69 15.25 -16.87 4.98
CA TYR A 69 15.78 -17.55 3.80
C TYR A 69 16.45 -18.87 4.15
N ASP A 70 17.29 -18.90 5.20
CA ASP A 70 18.05 -20.08 5.62
C ASP A 70 17.43 -20.82 6.83
N GLU A 71 16.97 -20.10 7.86
CA GLU A 71 16.51 -20.69 9.13
C GLU A 71 15.36 -19.91 9.82
N TYR A 72 14.58 -20.59 10.68
CA TYR A 72 13.46 -20.01 11.43
C TYR A 72 13.81 -19.72 12.90
N THR A 73 14.62 -18.69 13.13
CA THR A 73 15.18 -18.35 14.47
C THR A 73 14.21 -17.63 15.43
N ASP A 74 13.04 -17.24 14.95
CA ASP A 74 12.10 -16.36 15.64
C ASP A 74 10.64 -16.86 15.62
N SER A 75 10.49 -18.19 15.59
CA SER A 75 9.20 -18.86 15.71
C SER A 75 8.36 -18.31 16.88
N HIS A 76 7.06 -18.13 16.64
CA HIS A 76 6.06 -17.63 17.61
C HIS A 76 6.24 -16.16 18.05
N LYS A 77 6.97 -15.33 17.28
CA LYS A 77 7.06 -13.88 17.51
C LYS A 77 6.14 -13.09 16.58
N LEU A 78 5.71 -11.92 17.03
CA LEU A 78 4.99 -10.96 16.19
C LEU A 78 5.99 -10.15 15.36
N GLY A 79 5.66 -9.97 14.09
CA GLY A 79 6.36 -9.04 13.20
C GLY A 79 5.67 -7.67 13.13
N LEU A 80 5.73 -7.08 11.95
CA LEU A 80 5.13 -5.78 11.67
C LEU A 80 3.60 -5.79 11.83
N ALA A 81 3.08 -4.98 12.73
CA ALA A 81 1.64 -4.74 12.84
C ALA A 81 1.15 -3.82 11.70
N VAL A 82 0.11 -4.24 11.00
CA VAL A 82 -0.56 -3.48 9.93
C VAL A 82 -2.06 -3.52 10.15
N PHE A 83 -2.68 -2.35 10.28
CA PHE A 83 -4.14 -2.22 10.35
C PHE A 83 -4.69 -1.95 8.94
N ARG A 84 -5.70 -2.72 8.54
CA ARG A 84 -6.39 -2.58 7.25
C ARG A 84 -7.68 -1.79 7.45
N HIS A 85 -7.82 -0.68 6.73
CA HIS A 85 -9.02 0.14 6.84
C HIS A 85 -10.19 -0.38 6.00
N HIS A 86 -9.95 -1.28 5.04
CA HIS A 86 -10.93 -1.77 4.08
C HIS A 86 -11.67 -0.63 3.36
N SER A 87 -10.96 0.46 3.14
CA SER A 87 -11.52 1.69 2.59
C SER A 87 -10.42 2.55 1.99
N CYS A 88 -10.77 3.31 0.98
CA CYS A 88 -9.90 4.28 0.32
C CYS A 88 -10.28 5.73 0.61
N THR A 89 -11.32 5.94 1.42
CA THR A 89 -11.88 7.26 1.74
C THR A 89 -11.64 7.67 3.20
N VAL A 90 -10.94 6.84 3.98
CA VAL A 90 -10.52 7.22 5.34
C VAL A 90 -9.53 8.37 5.26
N SER A 91 -9.89 9.49 5.87
CA SER A 91 -9.11 10.71 5.92
C SER A 91 -8.41 10.90 7.27
N ASN A 92 -7.81 12.07 7.50
CA ASN A 92 -7.07 12.42 8.72
C ASN A 92 -5.84 11.53 8.98
N CYS A 93 -5.60 11.16 10.23
CA CYS A 93 -4.44 10.39 10.68
C CYS A 93 -4.70 8.87 10.81
N GLY A 94 -5.66 8.35 10.03
CA GLY A 94 -5.91 6.92 9.91
C GLY A 94 -4.82 6.23 9.08
N PRO A 95 -4.94 6.17 7.74
CA PRO A 95 -3.99 5.48 6.88
C PRO A 95 -2.71 6.29 6.64
N ASN A 96 -1.57 5.61 6.67
CA ASN A 96 -0.25 6.14 6.30
C ASN A 96 0.35 5.47 5.04
N TYR A 97 -0.36 4.49 4.47
CA TYR A 97 -0.10 3.94 3.14
C TYR A 97 -1.39 3.75 2.36
N CYS A 98 -1.34 4.07 1.07
CA CYS A 98 -2.36 3.78 0.07
C CYS A 98 -1.88 2.63 -0.81
N CYS A 99 -2.72 1.62 -1.00
CA CYS A 99 -2.46 0.53 -1.94
C CYS A 99 -3.14 0.87 -3.27
N CYS A 100 -2.34 1.40 -4.20
CA CYS A 100 -2.80 1.79 -5.52
C CYS A 100 -2.56 0.66 -6.51
N ARG A 101 -3.56 0.38 -7.35
CA ARG A 101 -3.48 -0.64 -8.39
C ARG A 101 -3.59 0.03 -9.75
N ALA A 102 -2.66 -0.29 -10.65
CA ALA A 102 -2.66 0.11 -12.05
C ALA A 102 -3.02 -1.10 -12.92
N VAL A 103 -4.08 -1.00 -13.71
CA VAL A 103 -4.61 -2.09 -14.55
C VAL A 103 -4.86 -1.63 -15.98
N ALA A 104 -4.60 -2.51 -16.94
CA ALA A 104 -5.16 -2.38 -18.27
C ALA A 104 -6.61 -2.89 -18.19
N LEU A 105 -7.57 -2.04 -18.56
CA LEU A 105 -8.96 -2.44 -18.75
C LEU A 105 -9.16 -2.99 -20.17
#